data_AF-A0A8I0P6R4-F1
#
_entry.id   AF-A0A8I0P6R4-F1
#
_cell.length_a   1.000
_cell.length_b   1.000
_cell.length_c   1.000
_cell.angle_alpha   90.00
_cell.angle_beta   90.00
_cell.angle_gamma   90.00
#
_symmetry.space_group_name_H-M   'P 1'
#
loop_
_entity.id
_entity.type
_entity.pdbx_description
1 polymer ?
#
loop_
_entity_poly.entity_id
_entity_poly.type
_entity_poly.pdbx_seq_one_letter_code
_entity_poly.pdbx_strand_id
1 'polypeptide(L)' 'MRQPHSPHGQAPDQRHCARPFAPPGHTGDHAPLRARQVCEAMDMETAPNNINNTRLELKRLTARGILVETERGLFAQPRP' A
#
# COMPACT_ATOMS: atom_id res chain seq x y z
N MET A 1 52.29 22.48 11.24
CA MET A 1 51.06 22.43 12.05
C MET A 1 50.06 23.47 11.53
N ARG A 2 49.21 23.12 10.55
CA ARG A 2 47.96 23.83 10.21
C ARG A 2 46.99 22.77 9.63
N GLN A 3 45.81 22.66 10.24
CA GLN A 3 44.74 21.67 10.02
C GLN A 3 43.94 21.94 8.72
N PRO A 4 43.03 21.02 8.30
CA PRO A 4 42.78 20.67 6.89
C PRO A 4 41.56 21.39 6.28
N HIS A 5 41.51 21.42 4.95
CA HIS A 5 40.31 21.76 4.19
C HIS A 5 39.45 20.50 3.98
N SER A 6 38.26 20.47 4.56
CA SER A 6 37.21 19.49 4.23
C SER A 6 36.57 19.87 2.89
N PRO A 7 36.41 18.96 1.92
CA PRO A 7 35.60 19.23 0.76
C PRO A 7 34.12 19.16 1.17
N HIS A 8 33.52 20.32 1.04
CA HIS A 8 32.11 20.63 1.00
C HIS A 8 31.26 19.54 0.28
N GLY A 9 30.32 18.94 1.01
CA GLY A 9 28.99 18.55 0.55
C GLY A 9 28.87 17.81 -0.78
N GLN A 10 29.18 16.51 -0.80
CA GLN A 10 28.56 15.61 -1.78
C GLN A 10 27.18 15.21 -1.26
N ALA A 11 26.16 15.97 -1.64
CA ALA A 11 24.76 15.55 -1.49
C ALA A 11 24.51 14.35 -2.41
N PRO A 12 23.95 13.23 -1.92
CA PRO A 12 23.53 12.15 -2.79
C PRO A 12 22.39 12.65 -3.68
N ASP A 13 22.48 12.31 -4.97
CA ASP A 13 21.46 12.49 -6.00
C ASP A 13 20.08 12.03 -5.49
N GLN A 14 19.25 13.00 -5.08
CA GLN A 14 17.90 12.79 -4.53
C GLN A 14 16.88 12.40 -5.63
N ARG A 15 17.34 11.85 -6.76
CA ARG A 15 16.53 11.66 -7.98
C ARG A 15 16.21 10.20 -8.28
N HIS A 16 16.48 9.28 -7.36
CA HIS A 16 15.85 7.97 -7.36
C HIS A 16 14.72 7.90 -6.32
N CYS A 17 13.54 8.31 -6.78
CA CYS A 17 12.24 7.96 -6.22
C CYS A 17 12.07 8.32 -4.74
N ALA A 18 11.93 9.62 -4.44
CA ALA A 18 11.08 10.05 -3.33
C ALA A 18 9.65 9.56 -3.60
N ARG A 19 9.41 8.27 -3.40
CA ARG A 19 8.07 7.78 -3.10
C ARG A 19 7.73 8.46 -1.78
N PRO A 20 6.63 9.21 -1.67
CA PRO A 20 6.17 9.62 -0.36
C PRO A 20 6.12 8.34 0.46
N PHE A 21 6.89 8.27 1.54
CA PHE A 21 6.57 7.36 2.61
C PHE A 21 5.26 7.93 3.14
N ALA A 22 4.14 7.52 2.51
CA ALA A 22 2.85 7.72 3.10
C ALA A 22 3.02 7.13 4.50
N PRO A 23 2.81 7.91 5.57
CA PRO A 23 2.79 7.32 6.89
C PRO A 23 1.84 6.12 6.82
N PRO A 24 2.07 5.02 7.55
CA PRO A 24 1.03 4.04 7.77
C PRO A 24 -0.10 4.78 8.47
N GLY A 25 -0.95 5.39 7.64
CA GLY A 25 -2.12 6.12 8.03
C GLY A 25 -3.06 5.04 8.48
N HIS A 26 -2.93 4.69 9.75
CA HIS A 26 -4.00 4.13 10.55
C HIS A 26 -5.07 5.22 10.74
N THR A 27 -5.46 5.86 9.64
CA THR A 27 -6.37 7.01 9.62
C THR A 27 -7.72 6.45 9.23
N GLY A 28 -8.39 5.92 10.25
CA GLY A 28 -9.71 5.32 10.14
C GLY A 28 -9.64 3.84 9.79
N ASP A 29 -10.22 3.04 10.66
CA ASP A 29 -10.51 1.60 10.64
C ASP A 29 -11.10 1.03 9.32
N HIS A 30 -11.20 1.83 8.24
CA HIS A 30 -11.87 1.51 6.97
C HIS A 30 -11.10 2.06 5.74
N ALA A 31 -9.77 2.15 5.77
CA ALA A 31 -9.03 2.52 4.57
C ALA A 31 -9.25 1.46 3.46
N PRO A 32 -9.57 1.88 2.22
CA PRO A 32 -9.78 0.92 1.13
C PRO A 32 -8.51 0.10 0.84
N LEU A 33 -8.66 -1.21 0.71
CA LEU A 33 -7.58 -2.16 0.47
C LEU A 33 -7.64 -2.77 -0.93
N ARG A 34 -6.46 -2.96 -1.54
CA ARG A 34 -6.29 -3.77 -2.74
C ARG A 34 -6.20 -5.25 -2.39
N ALA A 35 -6.56 -6.12 -3.34
CA ALA A 35 -6.47 -7.58 -3.14
C ALA A 35 -5.09 -8.06 -2.67
N ARG A 36 -4.01 -7.44 -3.18
CA ARG A 36 -2.65 -7.72 -2.72
C ARG A 36 -2.46 -7.40 -1.23
N GLN A 37 -2.92 -6.24 -0.78
CA GLN A 37 -2.81 -5.81 0.62
C GLN A 37 -3.63 -6.73 1.54
N VAL A 38 -4.74 -7.25 1.03
CA VAL A 38 -5.54 -8.26 1.74
C VAL A 38 -4.78 -9.59 1.85
N CYS A 39 -4.10 -10.05 0.78
CA CYS A 39 -3.20 -11.20 0.89
C CYS A 39 -2.09 -10.97 1.93
N GLU A 40 -1.43 -9.80 1.90
CA GLU A 40 -0.37 -9.43 2.85
C GLU A 40 -0.89 -9.40 4.30
N ALA A 41 -2.09 -8.85 4.52
CA ALA A 41 -2.71 -8.78 5.84
C ALA A 41 -3.20 -10.14 6.37
N MET A 42 -3.44 -11.11 5.48
CA MET A 42 -3.79 -12.48 5.85
C MET A 42 -2.56 -13.42 5.86
N ASP A 43 -1.34 -12.89 5.76
CA ASP A 43 -0.09 -13.65 5.67
C ASP A 43 -0.07 -14.69 4.54
N MET A 44 -0.78 -14.40 3.46
CA MET A 44 -0.79 -15.23 2.25
C MET A 44 0.33 -14.81 1.30
N GLU A 45 0.87 -15.76 0.55
CA GLU A 45 1.80 -15.45 -0.53
C GLU A 45 1.15 -14.52 -1.56
N THR A 46 1.83 -13.40 -1.87
CA THR A 46 1.38 -12.42 -2.89
C THR A 46 1.66 -12.91 -4.32
N ALA A 47 1.36 -14.17 -4.60
CA ALA A 47 1.45 -14.73 -5.94
C ALA A 47 0.29 -14.23 -6.81
N PRO A 48 0.47 -14.11 -8.14
CA PRO A 48 -0.58 -13.64 -9.04
C PRO A 48 -1.89 -14.43 -8.92
N ASN A 49 -1.79 -15.76 -8.72
CA ASN A 49 -2.95 -16.63 -8.54
C ASN A 49 -3.75 -16.28 -7.27
N ASN A 50 -3.05 -16.08 -6.15
CA ASN A 50 -3.67 -15.75 -4.87
C ASN A 50 -4.34 -14.38 -4.92
N ILE A 51 -3.66 -13.38 -5.49
CA ILE A 51 -4.23 -12.03 -5.68
C ILE A 51 -5.51 -12.07 -6.52
N ASN A 52 -5.54 -12.89 -7.59
CA ASN A 52 -6.73 -13.03 -8.43
C ASN A 52 -7.89 -13.72 -7.70
N ASN A 53 -7.60 -14.79 -6.94
CA ASN A 53 -8.60 -15.48 -6.12
C ASN A 53 -9.16 -14.56 -5.02
N THR A 54 -8.28 -13.88 -4.27
CA THR A 54 -8.68 -12.89 -3.26
C THR A 54 -9.52 -11.77 -3.89
N ARG A 55 -9.14 -11.27 -5.07
CA ARG A 55 -9.94 -10.27 -5.79
C ARG A 55 -11.33 -10.80 -6.15
N LEU A 56 -11.45 -12.07 -6.57
CA LEU A 56 -12.74 -12.69 -6.86
C LEU A 56 -13.59 -12.83 -5.59
N GLU A 57 -12.99 -13.20 -4.47
CA GLU A 57 -13.66 -13.28 -3.17
C GLU A 57 -14.13 -11.90 -2.68
N LEU A 58 -13.28 -10.87 -2.77
CA LEU A 58 -13.66 -9.49 -2.45
C LEU A 58 -14.82 -9.01 -3.32
N LYS A 59 -14.83 -9.34 -4.63
CA LYS A 59 -15.94 -9.05 -5.54
C LYS A 59 -17.26 -9.70 -5.08
N ARG A 60 -17.19 -10.94 -4.59
CA ARG A 60 -18.37 -11.66 -4.04
C ARG A 60 -18.89 -10.99 -2.77
N LEU A 61 -18.00 -10.52 -1.90
CA LEU A 61 -18.38 -9.75 -0.72
C LEU A 61 -19.02 -8.40 -1.10
N THR A 62 -18.52 -7.75 -2.15
CA THR A 62 -19.15 -6.55 -2.71
C THR A 62 -20.55 -6.83 -3.24
N ALA A 63 -20.74 -7.93 -3.98
CA ALA A 63 -22.07 -8.31 -4.48
C ALA A 63 -23.08 -8.60 -3.36
N ARG A 64 -22.60 -8.96 -2.16
CA ARG A 64 -23.43 -9.16 -0.96
C ARG A 64 -23.64 -7.88 -0.14
N GLY A 65 -23.08 -6.75 -0.56
CA GLY A 65 -23.16 -5.47 0.16
C GLY A 65 -22.29 -5.39 1.42
N ILE A 66 -21.39 -6.35 1.63
CA ILE A 66 -20.49 -6.38 2.81
C ILE A 66 -19.30 -5.44 2.59
N LEU A 67 -18.84 -5.32 1.35
CA LEU A 67 -17.78 -4.39 0.93
C LEU A 67 -18.32 -3.48 -0.19
N VAL A 68 -17.65 -2.36 -0.40
CA VAL A 68 -17.89 -1.45 -1.52
C VAL A 68 -16.62 -1.40 -2.37
N GLU A 69 -16.76 -1.61 -3.67
CA GLU A 69 -15.66 -1.38 -4.61
C GLU A 69 -15.65 0.11 -4.99
N THR A 70 -14.75 0.88 -4.37
CA THR A 70 -14.67 2.34 -4.58
C THR A 70 -14.02 2.69 -5.92
N GLU A 71 -13.06 1.87 -6.34
CA GLU A 71 -12.39 1.94 -7.64
C GLU A 71 -12.10 0.52 -8.13
N ARG A 72 -11.78 0.34 -9.41
CA ARG A 72 -11.53 -0.99 -10.00
C ARG A 72 -10.47 -1.75 -9.21
N GLY A 73 -10.90 -2.75 -8.43
CA GLY A 73 -10.02 -3.59 -7.59
C GLY A 73 -9.55 -2.95 -6.28
N LEU A 74 -10.22 -1.89 -5.81
CA LEU A 74 -10.02 -1.25 -4.52
C LEU A 74 -11.31 -1.41 -3.70
N PHE A 75 -11.19 -2.02 -2.51
CA PHE A 75 -12.34 -2.44 -1.72
C PHE A 75 -12.32 -1.76 -0.35
N ALA A 76 -13.41 -1.09 0.01
CA ALA A 76 -13.61 -0.48 1.31
C ALA A 76 -14.73 -1.20 2.07
N GLN A 77 -14.67 -1.19 3.39
CA GLN A 77 -15.83 -1.57 4.19
C GLN A 77 -16.80 -0.37 4.27
N PRO A 78 -18.09 -0.55 3.95
CA PRO A 78 -19.08 0.53 4.04
C PRO A 78 -19.12 1.04 5.48
N ARG A 79 -19.14 2.37 5.65
CA ARG A 79 -19.36 2.96 6.98
C ARG A 79 -20.84 2.81 7.38
N PRO A 80 -21.13 2.53 8.66
CA PRO A 80 -22.49 2.51 9.19
C PRO A 80 -23.15 3.89 9.15
#